data_AF-A0AAW5B3C2-F1
#
_entry.id   AF-A0AAW5B3C2-F1
#
_cell.length_a   1.000
_cell.length_b   1.000
_cell.length_c   1.000
_cell.angle_alpha   90.00
_cell.angle_beta   90.00
_cell.angle_gamma   90.00
#
_symmetry.space_group_name_H-M   'P 1'
#
loop_
_entity.id
_entity.type
_entity.pdbx_description
1 polymer ?
#
loop_
_entity_poly.entity_id
_entity_poly.type
_entity_poly.pdbx_seq_one_letter_code
_entity_poly.pdbx_strand_id
1 'polypeptide(L)'
;MRKLVFIPIFLSLFIVAGCIDDNENLKDYYLSLVGEGQHWRVKGYEIEISEDSFIAGNGFLDMKDVDSFMTNSFDIEVRAVIGDVDQVIQKIDRTGKIINIAVENTGKITGDSYVDQEGNPITLEDIKKVYLVLKWHDLEKKKDLRERIDLYHADENNIS
;
A
#
# COMPACT_ATOMS: atom_id res chain seq x y z
N MET A 1 36.32 57.69 50.75
CA MET A 1 36.46 57.38 49.30
C MET A 1 37.35 56.15 49.14
N ARG A 2 36.82 55.03 48.62
CA ARG A 2 37.63 54.05 47.88
C ARG A 2 36.70 53.24 46.98
N LYS A 3 37.10 53.16 45.72
CA LYS A 3 36.28 52.91 44.55
C LYS A 3 35.99 51.41 44.40
N LEU A 4 34.75 51.08 44.05
CA LEU A 4 34.39 49.78 43.48
C LEU A 4 35.24 49.57 42.21
N VAL A 5 35.84 48.39 42.05
CA VAL A 5 36.46 47.97 40.79
C VAL A 5 35.88 46.62 40.40
N PHE A 6 35.30 46.62 39.21
CA PHE A 6 34.44 45.63 38.60
C PHE A 6 35.18 44.34 38.22
N ILE A 7 34.48 43.22 38.41
CA ILE A 7 34.82 41.87 37.94
C ILE A 7 34.41 41.76 36.47
N PRO A 8 35.24 41.24 35.55
CA PRO A 8 34.75 40.70 34.30
C PRO A 8 34.57 39.18 34.44
N ILE A 9 33.32 38.76 34.68
CA ILE A 9 32.85 37.39 34.49
C ILE A 9 32.90 37.13 32.98
N PHE A 10 33.77 36.24 32.56
CA PHE A 10 33.89 35.78 31.17
C PHE A 10 32.65 34.94 30.85
N LEU A 11 31.60 35.60 30.38
CA LEU A 11 30.34 34.97 29.98
C LEU A 11 30.54 34.30 28.61
N SER A 12 31.06 33.08 28.62
CA SER A 12 31.11 32.21 27.44
C SER A 12 29.70 31.77 27.07
N LEU A 13 29.03 32.57 26.24
CA LEU A 13 27.82 32.20 25.50
C LEU A 13 28.19 31.12 24.48
N PHE A 14 28.08 29.85 24.88
CA PHE A 14 27.89 28.76 23.92
C PHE A 14 26.45 28.85 23.43
N ILE A 15 26.24 29.57 22.33
CA ILE A 15 25.03 29.46 21.54
C ILE A 15 25.16 28.12 20.80
N VAL A 16 24.64 27.06 21.41
CA VAL A 16 24.34 25.83 20.69
C VAL A 16 23.13 26.17 19.81
N ALA A 17 23.39 26.59 18.57
CA ALA A 17 22.39 26.55 17.53
C ALA A 17 22.14 25.07 17.24
N GLY A 18 21.20 24.47 17.97
CA GLY A 18 20.56 23.26 17.51
C GLY A 18 19.75 23.65 16.28
N CYS A 19 20.18 23.22 15.10
CA CYS A 19 19.22 22.99 14.03
C CYS A 19 18.27 21.93 14.58
N ILE A 20 17.06 22.34 14.93
CA ILE A 20 15.94 21.42 14.90
C ILE A 20 15.81 21.11 13.41
N ASP A 21 16.19 19.90 13.02
CA ASP A 21 15.69 19.34 11.78
C ASP A 21 14.17 19.26 11.97
N ASP A 22 13.44 20.24 11.44
CA ASP A 22 11.98 20.18 11.28
C ASP A 22 11.63 19.15 10.18
N ASN A 23 12.21 17.95 10.29
CA ASN A 23 11.90 16.80 9.43
C ASN A 23 11.02 15.79 10.20
N GLU A 24 10.27 16.28 11.18
CA GLU A 24 9.08 15.61 11.68
C GLU A 24 7.93 15.92 10.70
N ASN A 25 7.70 15.08 9.67
CA ASN A 25 6.34 14.73 9.17
C ASN A 25 6.26 14.00 7.81
N LEU A 26 7.35 13.58 7.18
CA LEU A 26 7.24 12.61 6.07
C LEU A 26 7.09 11.20 6.65
N LYS A 27 5.92 10.87 7.18
CA LYS A 27 5.62 9.50 7.60
C LYS A 27 5.34 8.67 6.35
N ASP A 28 6.35 7.96 5.88
CA ASP A 28 6.13 6.89 4.92
C ASP A 28 5.29 5.81 5.61
N TYR A 29 4.10 5.58 5.09
CA TYR A 29 3.18 4.57 5.58
C TYR A 29 3.35 3.27 4.82
N TYR A 30 3.25 2.14 5.51
CA TYR A 30 3.38 0.81 4.92
C TYR A 30 2.28 -0.13 5.44
N LEU A 31 1.57 -0.78 4.53
CA LEU A 31 0.63 -1.86 4.81
C LEU A 31 1.09 -3.13 4.13
N SER A 32 1.20 -4.22 4.90
CA SER A 32 1.35 -5.58 4.37
C SER A 32 0.04 -6.34 4.52
N LEU A 33 -0.52 -6.78 3.41
CA LEU A 33 -1.86 -7.30 3.29
C LEU A 33 -1.85 -8.79 2.93
N VAL A 34 -2.79 -9.51 3.54
CA VAL A 34 -3.05 -10.92 3.31
C VAL A 34 -4.56 -11.11 3.18
N GLY A 35 -4.97 -12.10 2.39
CA GLY A 35 -6.38 -12.41 2.24
C GLY A 35 -6.58 -13.80 1.67
N GLU A 36 -7.76 -14.35 1.90
CA GLU A 36 -8.10 -15.68 1.45
C GLU A 36 -9.53 -15.70 0.91
N GLY A 37 -9.68 -16.13 -0.33
CA GLY A 37 -10.97 -16.32 -0.98
C GLY A 37 -11.38 -17.79 -1.00
N GLN A 38 -12.24 -18.16 -1.95
CA GLN A 38 -12.65 -19.55 -2.15
C GLN A 38 -11.54 -20.37 -2.82
N HIS A 39 -10.96 -19.85 -3.90
CA HIS A 39 -9.97 -20.59 -4.70
C HIS A 39 -8.56 -20.05 -4.55
N TRP A 40 -8.39 -18.86 -3.97
CA TRP A 40 -7.11 -18.17 -3.97
C TRP A 40 -6.69 -17.68 -2.59
N ARG A 41 -5.38 -17.55 -2.40
CA ARG A 41 -4.74 -16.88 -1.27
C ARG A 41 -3.87 -15.75 -1.79
N VAL A 42 -3.92 -14.61 -1.10
CA VAL A 42 -3.08 -13.43 -1.34
C VAL A 42 -2.12 -13.29 -0.16
N LYS A 43 -0.83 -13.12 -0.44
CA LYS A 43 0.20 -12.97 0.58
C LYS A 43 1.16 -11.83 0.22
N GLY A 44 1.52 -11.04 1.23
CA GLY A 44 2.58 -10.03 1.11
C GLY A 44 2.25 -8.94 0.09
N TYR A 45 0.96 -8.62 -0.10
CA TYR A 45 0.58 -7.50 -0.95
C TYR A 45 0.84 -6.20 -0.19
N GLU A 46 1.55 -5.26 -0.78
CA GLU A 46 2.06 -4.08 -0.11
C GLU A 46 1.39 -2.83 -0.66
N ILE A 47 1.12 -1.88 0.24
CA ILE A 47 0.81 -0.49 -0.10
C ILE A 47 1.80 0.39 0.66
N GLU A 48 2.53 1.23 -0.05
CA GLU A 48 3.37 2.29 0.53
C GLU A 48 2.79 3.66 0.13
N ILE A 49 2.68 4.56 1.10
CA ILE A 49 2.17 5.92 0.89
C ILE A 49 3.17 6.91 1.46
N SER A 50 3.52 7.90 0.66
CA SER A 50 4.32 9.06 1.03
C SER A 50 3.63 10.33 0.53
N GLU A 51 4.17 11.50 0.85
CA GLU A 51 3.61 12.77 0.34
C GLU A 51 3.58 12.79 -1.20
N ASP A 52 4.61 12.27 -1.86
CA ASP A 52 4.76 12.38 -3.31
C ASP A 52 4.40 11.11 -4.08
N SER A 53 4.32 9.95 -3.42
CA SER A 53 4.11 8.68 -4.12
C SER A 53 3.17 7.71 -3.42
N PHE A 54 2.48 6.93 -4.26
CA PHE A 54 1.70 5.77 -3.87
C PHE A 54 2.20 4.54 -4.62
N ILE A 55 2.56 3.50 -3.89
CA ILE A 55 3.08 2.25 -4.42
C ILE A 55 2.14 1.12 -4.01
N ALA A 56 1.81 0.24 -4.96
CA ALA A 56 0.98 -0.93 -4.68
C ALA A 56 1.47 -2.15 -5.45
N GLY A 57 1.48 -3.32 -4.79
CA GLY A 57 1.87 -4.57 -5.42
C GLY A 57 2.71 -5.48 -4.53
N ASN A 58 3.75 -6.10 -5.11
CA ASN A 58 4.68 -7.07 -4.50
C ASN A 58 4.06 -8.35 -3.90
N GLY A 59 2.73 -8.49 -3.93
CA GLY A 59 2.05 -9.67 -3.43
C GLY A 59 2.18 -10.90 -4.32
N PHE A 60 1.87 -12.04 -3.72
CA PHE A 60 1.77 -13.34 -4.36
C PHE A 60 0.34 -13.87 -4.28
N LEU A 61 -0.14 -14.40 -5.40
CA LEU A 61 -1.37 -15.15 -5.54
C LEU A 61 -1.04 -16.63 -5.63
N ASP A 62 -1.77 -17.43 -4.88
CA ASP A 62 -1.62 -18.88 -4.82
C ASP A 62 -3.00 -19.54 -4.91
N MET A 63 -3.22 -20.34 -5.94
CA MET A 63 -4.46 -21.11 -6.09
C MET A 63 -4.44 -22.30 -5.14
N LYS A 64 -5.49 -22.46 -4.34
CA LYS A 64 -5.55 -23.48 -3.29
C LYS A 64 -5.59 -24.87 -3.89
N ASP A 65 -4.75 -25.76 -3.36
CA ASP A 65 -4.72 -27.19 -3.67
C ASP A 65 -4.58 -27.51 -5.16
N VAL A 66 -3.94 -26.61 -5.93
CA VAL A 66 -3.75 -26.73 -7.37
C VAL A 66 -2.31 -26.39 -7.73
N ASP A 67 -1.55 -27.36 -8.23
CA ASP A 67 -0.16 -27.15 -8.68
C ASP A 67 -0.08 -26.47 -10.06
N SER A 68 -1.13 -26.58 -10.87
CA SER A 68 -1.19 -26.04 -12.22
C SER A 68 -2.62 -25.76 -12.64
N PHE A 69 -2.87 -24.56 -13.16
CA PHE A 69 -4.14 -24.16 -13.75
C PHE A 69 -3.88 -23.40 -15.05
N MET A 70 -4.21 -24.01 -16.19
CA MET A 70 -4.02 -23.40 -17.50
C MET A 70 -5.22 -22.53 -17.89
N THR A 71 -4.97 -21.29 -18.29
CA THR A 71 -5.99 -20.37 -18.82
C THR A 71 -5.43 -19.59 -20.00
N ASN A 72 -6.30 -19.07 -20.86
CA ASN A 72 -5.96 -18.08 -21.89
C ASN A 72 -6.40 -16.65 -21.54
N SER A 73 -7.03 -16.44 -20.37
CA SER A 73 -7.43 -15.13 -19.85
C SER A 73 -7.27 -15.09 -18.34
N PHE A 74 -6.59 -14.07 -17.83
CA PHE A 74 -6.39 -13.83 -16.41
C PHE A 74 -6.24 -12.34 -16.13
N ASP A 75 -7.13 -11.81 -15.29
CA ASP A 75 -7.15 -10.41 -14.90
C ASP A 75 -7.12 -10.28 -13.37
N ILE A 76 -6.30 -9.35 -12.89
CA ILE A 76 -6.19 -8.96 -11.48
C ILE A 76 -6.51 -7.46 -11.40
N GLU A 77 -7.45 -7.11 -10.54
CA GLU A 77 -7.79 -5.71 -10.23
C GLU A 77 -7.77 -5.53 -8.71
N VAL A 78 -6.82 -4.75 -8.21
CA VAL A 78 -6.78 -4.37 -6.79
C VAL A 78 -7.44 -3.02 -6.64
N ARG A 79 -8.40 -2.93 -5.71
CA ARG A 79 -9.19 -1.73 -5.47
C ARG A 79 -9.05 -1.29 -4.02
N ALA A 80 -8.97 0.01 -3.83
CA ALA A 80 -9.01 0.62 -2.51
C ALA A 80 -10.19 1.60 -2.43
N VAL A 81 -10.85 1.59 -1.29
CA VAL A 81 -11.81 2.64 -0.92
C VAL A 81 -11.03 3.68 -0.12
N ILE A 82 -10.72 4.80 -0.76
CA ILE A 82 -9.98 5.94 -0.18
C ILE A 82 -10.99 7.06 0.06
N GLY A 83 -11.15 7.49 1.31
CA GLY A 83 -12.28 8.31 1.72
C GLY A 83 -13.60 7.59 1.37
N ASP A 84 -14.41 8.19 0.50
CA ASP A 84 -15.67 7.59 0.02
C ASP A 84 -15.57 7.09 -1.44
N VAL A 85 -14.37 7.07 -2.02
CA VAL A 85 -14.15 6.73 -3.43
C VAL A 85 -13.55 5.34 -3.56
N ASP A 86 -14.28 4.45 -4.23
CA ASP A 86 -13.82 3.11 -4.60
C ASP A 86 -13.10 3.15 -5.96
N GLN A 87 -11.77 3.04 -5.92
CA GLN A 87 -10.91 3.18 -7.10
C GLN A 87 -9.96 2.01 -7.29
N VAL A 88 -9.56 1.81 -8.56
CA VAL A 88 -8.56 0.81 -8.93
C VAL A 88 -7.19 1.36 -8.60
N ILE A 89 -6.47 0.69 -7.71
CA ILE A 89 -5.10 1.05 -7.37
C ILE A 89 -4.09 0.23 -8.15
N GLN A 90 -4.43 -0.96 -8.67
CA GLN A 90 -3.53 -1.73 -9.53
C GLN A 90 -4.33 -2.62 -10.47
N LYS A 91 -3.83 -2.79 -11.71
CA LYS A 91 -4.44 -3.68 -12.70
C LYS A 91 -3.39 -4.49 -13.47
N ILE A 92 -3.66 -5.77 -13.66
CA ILE A 92 -2.91 -6.66 -14.55
C ILE A 92 -3.92 -7.40 -15.42
N ASP A 93 -3.76 -7.31 -16.73
CA ASP A 93 -4.59 -8.05 -17.70
C ASP A 93 -3.69 -8.93 -18.57
N ARG A 94 -4.05 -10.21 -18.72
CA ARG A 94 -3.34 -11.16 -19.59
C ARG A 94 -4.33 -11.97 -20.41
N THR A 95 -4.36 -11.73 -21.71
CA THR A 95 -5.27 -12.43 -22.64
C THR A 95 -4.52 -13.00 -23.84
N GLY A 96 -4.98 -14.15 -24.34
CA GLY A 96 -4.57 -14.73 -25.62
C GLY A 96 -3.72 -15.99 -25.46
N LYS A 97 -2.52 -15.87 -24.87
CA LYS A 97 -1.61 -17.01 -24.68
C LYS A 97 -2.11 -17.90 -23.53
N ILE A 98 -2.04 -19.22 -23.71
CA ILE A 98 -2.28 -20.17 -22.62
C ILE A 98 -1.11 -20.09 -21.61
N ILE A 99 -1.43 -19.78 -20.36
CA ILE A 99 -0.48 -19.60 -19.24
C ILE A 99 -0.94 -20.44 -18.04
N ASN A 100 0.02 -20.89 -17.22
CA ASN A 100 -0.28 -21.47 -15.91
C ASN A 100 -0.39 -20.33 -14.90
N ILE A 101 -1.52 -20.21 -14.20
CA ILE A 101 -1.77 -19.17 -13.20
C ILE A 101 -1.81 -19.69 -11.76
N ALA A 102 -1.46 -20.96 -11.51
CA ALA A 102 -1.54 -21.53 -10.15
C ALA A 102 -0.78 -20.70 -9.10
N VAL A 103 0.35 -20.10 -9.49
CA VAL A 103 1.10 -19.14 -8.66
C VAL A 103 1.46 -17.93 -9.50
N GLU A 104 1.14 -16.74 -9.00
CA GLU A 104 1.33 -15.47 -9.72
C GLU A 104 1.89 -14.38 -8.81
N ASN A 105 2.79 -13.56 -9.34
CA ASN A 105 3.20 -12.33 -8.69
C ASN A 105 2.33 -11.18 -9.19
N THR A 106 1.87 -10.33 -8.27
CA THR A 106 1.02 -9.17 -8.57
C THR A 106 1.79 -8.01 -9.20
N GLY A 107 3.10 -8.13 -9.41
CA GLY A 107 3.96 -7.04 -9.88
C GLY A 107 3.98 -5.87 -8.90
N LYS A 108 4.57 -4.75 -9.30
CA LYS A 108 4.56 -3.51 -8.53
C LYS A 108 4.29 -2.34 -9.45
N ILE A 109 3.49 -1.40 -8.99
CA ILE A 109 3.30 -0.11 -9.63
C ILE A 109 3.72 1.02 -8.68
N THR A 110 4.11 2.14 -9.26
CA THR A 110 4.44 3.38 -8.56
C THR A 110 3.73 4.49 -9.30
N GLY A 111 3.03 5.34 -8.57
CA GLY A 111 2.38 6.53 -9.11
C GLY A 111 2.46 7.68 -8.13
N ASP A 112 1.90 8.82 -8.54
CA ASP A 112 1.75 9.99 -7.67
C ASP A 112 0.83 9.65 -6.48
N SER A 113 1.07 10.32 -5.34
CA SER A 113 0.19 10.15 -4.19
C SER A 113 -1.25 10.59 -4.50
N TYR A 114 -2.23 9.94 -3.88
CA TYR A 114 -3.61 10.40 -3.95
C TYR A 114 -3.80 11.59 -3.01
N VAL A 115 -4.81 12.41 -3.30
CA VAL A 115 -5.20 13.53 -2.44
C VAL A 115 -6.64 13.38 -1.96
N ASP A 116 -6.93 13.93 -0.78
CA ASP A 116 -8.27 14.04 -0.22
C ASP A 116 -9.12 15.12 -0.95
N GLN A 117 -10.32 15.43 -0.43
CA GLN A 117 -11.21 16.43 -1.04
C GLN A 117 -10.68 17.86 -0.89
N GLU A 118 -9.83 18.09 0.11
CA GLU A 118 -9.19 19.34 0.46
C GLU A 118 -7.87 19.55 -0.30
N GLY A 119 -7.35 18.52 -0.97
CA GLY A 119 -6.12 18.53 -1.75
C GLY A 119 -4.87 18.13 -0.96
N ASN A 120 -5.01 17.60 0.26
CA ASN A 120 -3.88 17.09 1.04
C ASN A 120 -3.55 15.65 0.64
N PRO A 121 -2.27 15.23 0.72
CA PRO A 121 -1.89 13.83 0.51
C PRO A 121 -2.67 12.90 1.44
N ILE A 122 -3.14 11.78 0.91
CA ILE A 122 -3.83 10.77 1.72
C ILE A 122 -2.86 10.09 2.69
N THR A 123 -3.42 9.56 3.77
CA THR A 123 -2.74 8.72 4.75
C THR A 123 -3.39 7.35 4.83
N LEU A 124 -2.91 6.47 5.71
CA LEU A 124 -3.56 5.18 5.96
C LEU A 124 -4.98 5.33 6.52
N GLU A 125 -5.25 6.39 7.28
CA GLU A 125 -6.57 6.62 7.91
C GLU A 125 -7.65 6.85 6.84
N ASP A 126 -7.26 7.30 5.66
CA ASP A 126 -8.15 7.51 4.53
C ASP A 126 -8.50 6.21 3.80
N ILE A 127 -7.67 5.16 3.92
CA ILE A 127 -7.96 3.87 3.31
C ILE A 127 -8.98 3.14 4.19
N LYS A 128 -10.22 3.05 3.72
CA LYS A 128 -11.29 2.31 4.42
C LYS A 128 -11.26 0.83 4.12
N LYS A 129 -10.94 0.44 2.87
CA LYS A 129 -10.98 -0.96 2.43
C LYS A 129 -9.96 -1.19 1.33
N VAL A 130 -9.37 -2.39 1.31
CA VAL A 130 -8.61 -2.89 0.16
C VAL A 130 -9.11 -4.27 -0.18
N TYR A 131 -9.37 -4.53 -1.45
CA TYR A 131 -9.78 -5.84 -1.92
C TYR A 131 -9.28 -6.10 -3.33
N LEU A 132 -9.14 -7.37 -3.65
CA LEU A 132 -8.64 -7.84 -4.93
C LEU A 132 -9.76 -8.57 -5.67
N VAL A 133 -9.90 -8.31 -6.96
CA VAL A 133 -10.84 -8.98 -7.86
C VAL A 133 -10.06 -9.76 -8.90
N LEU A 134 -10.25 -11.07 -8.93
CA LEU A 134 -9.69 -11.98 -9.93
C LEU A 134 -10.75 -12.31 -10.96
N LYS A 135 -10.33 -12.40 -12.23
CA LYS A 135 -11.12 -13.01 -13.30
C LYS A 135 -10.24 -13.97 -14.09
N TRP A 136 -10.74 -15.16 -14.39
CA TRP A 136 -10.02 -16.13 -15.19
C TRP A 136 -10.95 -17.04 -15.98
N HIS A 137 -10.47 -17.55 -17.10
CA HIS A 137 -11.23 -18.49 -17.92
C HIS A 137 -10.89 -19.94 -17.55
N ASP A 138 -11.90 -20.72 -17.17
CA ASP A 138 -11.80 -22.17 -17.00
C ASP A 138 -11.98 -22.83 -18.37
N LEU A 139 -10.87 -23.26 -18.98
CA LEU A 139 -10.86 -23.88 -20.31
C LEU A 139 -11.63 -25.21 -20.36
N GLU A 140 -11.62 -25.98 -19.27
CA GLU A 140 -12.29 -27.29 -19.20
C GLU A 140 -13.80 -27.11 -19.11
N LYS A 141 -14.25 -26.22 -18.21
CA LYS A 141 -15.66 -25.92 -17.99
C LYS A 141 -16.20 -24.88 -18.97
N LYS A 142 -15.35 -24.29 -19.80
CA LYS A 142 -15.64 -23.23 -20.79
C LYS A 142 -16.42 -22.07 -20.18
N LYS A 143 -15.97 -21.58 -19.04
CA LYS A 143 -16.65 -20.49 -18.32
C LYS A 143 -15.67 -19.49 -17.74
N ASP A 144 -16.11 -18.24 -17.68
CA ASP A 144 -15.40 -17.20 -16.95
C ASP A 144 -15.74 -17.29 -15.46
N LEU A 145 -14.71 -17.23 -14.64
CA LEU A 145 -14.77 -17.23 -13.19
C LEU A 145 -14.39 -15.84 -12.69
N ARG A 146 -14.99 -15.44 -11.58
CA ARG A 146 -14.70 -14.20 -10.89
C ARG A 146 -14.71 -14.43 -9.40
N GLU A 147 -13.71 -13.89 -8.72
CA GLU A 147 -13.58 -13.98 -7.26
C GLU A 147 -13.18 -12.62 -6.70
N ARG A 148 -13.69 -12.30 -5.52
CA ARG A 148 -13.27 -11.14 -4.73
C ARG A 148 -12.62 -11.66 -3.44
N ILE A 149 -11.50 -11.07 -3.07
CA ILE A 149 -10.79 -11.35 -1.83
C ILE A 149 -10.61 -10.04 -1.09
N ASP A 150 -11.21 -9.93 0.09
CA ASP A 150 -10.98 -8.77 0.95
C ASP A 150 -9.59 -8.88 1.58
N LEU A 151 -8.84 -7.79 1.55
CA LEU A 151 -7.47 -7.70 2.04
C LEU A 151 -7.35 -6.82 3.29
N TYR A 152 -8.21 -5.80 3.38
CA TYR A 152 -8.19 -4.84 4.47
C TYR A 152 -9.57 -4.19 4.69
N HIS A 153 -9.89 -3.91 5.95
CA HIS A 153 -11.03 -3.10 6.38
C HIS A 153 -10.60 -2.24 7.58
N ALA A 154 -10.70 -0.92 7.45
CA ALA A 154 -10.67 -0.01 8.59
C ALA A 154 -11.91 -0.33 9.43
N ASP A 155 -11.75 -0.63 10.72
CA ASP A 155 -12.77 -1.03 11.72
C ASP A 155 -12.69 -2.49 12.22
N GLU A 156 -11.76 -3.33 11.72
CA GLU A 156 -11.46 -4.64 12.35
C GLU A 156 -10.03 -4.79 12.86
N ASN A 157 -9.10 -3.91 12.45
CA ASN A 157 -7.74 -3.87 12.97
C ASN A 157 -7.50 -2.55 13.69
N ASN A 158 -7.72 -2.53 15.00
CA ASN A 158 -6.95 -1.62 15.85
C ASN A 158 -5.48 -1.96 15.62
N ILE A 159 -4.77 -1.03 15.00
CA ILE A 159 -3.34 -1.04 14.71
C ILE A 159 -2.60 -1.55 15.96
N SER A 160 -1.95 -2.70 15.86
CA SER A 160 -1.02 -3.21 16.89
C SER A 160 0.36 -2.64 16.69
#